data_AF-A0AAD9IU69-F1
#
_entry.id   AF-A0AAD9IU69-F1
#
_cell.length_a   1.000
_cell.length_b   1.000
_cell.length_c   1.000
_cell.angle_alpha   90.00
_cell.angle_beta   90.00
_cell.angle_gamma   90.00
#
_symmetry.space_group_name_H-M   'P 1'
#
loop_
_entity.id
_entity.type
_entity.pdbx_description
1 polymer ?
#
loop_
_entity_poly.entity_id
_entity_poly.type
_entity_poly.pdbx_seq_one_letter_code
_entity_poly.pdbx_strand_id
1 'polypeptide(L)'
;MGDLSIDLLKYYSHKQTREYLDKMITAGFLPHIIKPTYVTDHQDHRSATIMYHIFSNNTKDQIQSGIIISDVSDHFATYRLVERATNKSRC
;
A
#
# COMPACT_ATOMS: atom_id res chain seq x y z
N MET A 1 5.33 2.59 7.37
CA MET A 1 4.63 1.33 7.01
C MET A 1 3.84 0.91 8.21
N GLY A 2 2.61 0.44 8.02
CA GLY A 2 1.77 -0.04 9.12
C GLY A 2 0.75 -1.05 8.62
N ASP A 3 0.42 -2.02 9.48
CA ASP A 3 -0.78 -2.83 9.38
C ASP A 3 -1.90 -2.07 10.07
N LEU A 4 -2.86 -1.59 9.29
CA LEU A 4 -3.91 -0.70 9.78
C LEU A 4 -5.29 -1.37 9.79
N SER A 5 -5.42 -2.61 9.29
CA SER A 5 -6.73 -3.28 9.12
C SER A 5 -7.81 -2.40 8.45
N ILE A 6 -7.41 -1.40 7.65
CA ILE A 6 -8.31 -0.50 6.93
C ILE A 6 -8.36 -0.96 5.48
N ASP A 7 -9.51 -1.43 5.02
CA ASP A 7 -9.69 -1.86 3.64
C ASP A 7 -9.84 -0.67 2.70
N LEU A 8 -8.79 -0.36 1.92
CA LEU A 8 -8.83 0.73 0.92
C LEU A 8 -9.83 0.47 -0.22
N LEU A 9 -10.20 -0.80 -0.50
CA LEU A 9 -11.20 -1.09 -1.54
C LEU A 9 -12.60 -0.59 -1.15
N LYS A 10 -12.84 -0.37 0.14
CA LYS A 10 -14.09 0.20 0.66
C LYS A 10 -14.12 1.73 0.62
N TYR A 11 -13.27 2.37 -0.18
CA TYR A 11 -13.25 3.82 -0.32
C TYR A 11 -14.64 4.43 -0.59
N TYR A 12 -15.45 3.80 -1.46
CA TYR A 12 -16.79 4.31 -1.79
C TYR A 12 -17.88 3.91 -0.79
N SER A 13 -17.66 2.87 0.02
CA SER A 13 -18.68 2.28 0.90
C SER A 13 -18.44 2.54 2.39
N HIS A 14 -17.23 2.93 2.79
CA HIS A 14 -16.85 3.13 4.18
C HIS A 14 -16.25 4.53 4.40
N LYS A 15 -17.01 5.38 5.11
CA LYS A 15 -16.67 6.80 5.32
C LYS A 15 -15.30 6.99 5.98
N GLN A 16 -14.96 6.20 7.00
CA GLN A 16 -13.68 6.31 7.69
C GLN A 16 -12.51 5.91 6.80
N THR A 17 -12.68 4.92 5.91
CA THR A 17 -11.66 4.56 4.91
C THR A 17 -11.39 5.73 3.97
N ARG A 18 -12.45 6.37 3.48
CA ARG A 18 -12.34 7.55 2.63
C ARG A 18 -11.63 8.70 3.34
N GLU A 19 -12.08 9.06 4.54
CA GLU A 19 -11.46 10.15 5.31
C GLU A 19 -9.98 9.87 5.62
N TYR A 20 -9.63 8.61 5.87
CA TYR A 20 -8.24 8.20 6.05
C TYR A 20 -7.42 8.43 4.76
N LEU A 21 -7.91 7.96 3.61
CA LEU A 21 -7.22 8.11 2.34
C LEU A 21 -7.11 9.59 1.93
N ASP A 22 -8.17 10.36 2.09
CA ASP A 22 -8.22 11.79 1.77
C ASP A 22 -7.21 12.57 2.62
N LYS A 23 -7.09 12.27 3.92
CA LYS A 23 -6.09 12.88 4.80
C LYS A 23 -4.67 12.58 4.34
N MET A 24 -4.38 11.34 3.93
CA MET A 24 -3.05 10.97 3.45
C MET A 24 -2.72 11.69 2.14
N ILE A 25 -3.64 11.72 1.19
CA ILE A 25 -3.46 12.39 -0.11
C ILE A 25 -3.31 13.90 0.07
N THR A 26 -4.16 14.54 0.89
CA THR A 26 -4.09 15.99 1.15
C THR A 26 -2.80 16.39 1.89
N ALA A 27 -2.23 15.50 2.69
CA ALA A 27 -0.91 15.67 3.29
C ALA A 27 0.26 15.39 2.32
N GLY A 28 -0.02 15.09 1.04
CA GLY A 28 0.98 14.85 0.00
C GLY A 28 1.54 13.43 -0.02
N PHE A 29 0.92 12.49 0.69
CA PHE A 29 1.35 11.09 0.71
C PHE A 29 0.52 10.26 -0.28
N LEU A 30 1.21 9.66 -1.26
CA LEU A 30 0.56 8.80 -2.24
C LEU A 30 0.67 7.32 -1.84
N PRO A 31 -0.39 6.52 -2.06
CA PRO A 31 -0.35 5.09 -1.83
C PRO A 31 0.48 4.39 -2.90
N HIS A 32 1.38 3.50 -2.46
CA HIS A 32 2.24 2.69 -3.32
C HIS A 32 1.72 1.26 -3.54
N ILE A 33 0.82 0.80 -2.68
CA ILE A 33 0.14 -0.49 -2.78
C ILE A 33 -1.35 -0.21 -2.93
N ILE A 34 -1.90 -0.53 -4.09
CA ILE A 34 -3.32 -0.36 -4.45
C ILE A 34 -3.98 -1.69 -4.86
N LYS A 35 -3.25 -2.79 -4.73
CA LYS A 35 -3.72 -4.14 -5.04
C LYS A 35 -3.96 -4.92 -3.74
N PRO A 36 -4.91 -5.87 -3.73
CA PRO A 36 -5.23 -6.66 -2.54
C PRO A 36 -3.99 -7.35 -1.96
N THR A 37 -3.83 -7.26 -0.65
CA THR A 37 -2.73 -7.90 0.09
C THR A 37 -3.23 -9.03 0.99
N TYR A 38 -4.55 -9.20 1.09
CA TYR A 38 -5.19 -10.33 1.71
C TYR A 38 -6.21 -10.90 0.74
N VAL A 39 -6.11 -12.19 0.44
CA VAL A 39 -7.08 -12.89 -0.40
C VAL A 39 -7.48 -14.17 0.32
N THR A 40 -8.76 -14.32 0.59
CA THR A 40 -9.32 -15.58 1.10
C THR A 40 -10.16 -16.23 0.03
N ASP A 41 -9.95 -17.53 -0.13
CA ASP A 41 -10.75 -18.39 -1.01
C ASP A 41 -11.40 -19.48 -0.15
N HIS A 42 -12.64 -19.23 0.26
CA HIS A 42 -13.47 -20.21 0.93
C HIS A 42 -14.48 -20.79 -0.06
N GLN A 43 -14.97 -22.01 0.22
CA GLN A 43 -15.73 -22.87 -0.70
C GLN A 43 -16.90 -22.17 -1.44
N ASP A 44 -17.48 -21.10 -0.89
CA ASP A 44 -18.55 -20.30 -1.50
C ASP A 44 -18.28 -18.78 -1.54
N HIS A 45 -17.09 -18.31 -1.14
CA HIS A 45 -16.78 -16.89 -1.10
C HIS A 45 -15.29 -16.59 -1.28
N ARG A 46 -14.99 -15.78 -2.29
CA ARG A 46 -13.67 -15.19 -2.49
C ARG A 46 -13.70 -13.72 -2.08
N SER A 47 -12.86 -13.34 -1.12
CA SER A 47 -12.72 -11.96 -0.67
C SER A 47 -11.31 -11.47 -0.94
N ALA A 48 -11.19 -10.19 -1.29
CA ALA A 48 -9.91 -9.52 -1.51
C ALA A 48 -9.92 -8.19 -0.74
N THR A 49 -8.89 -7.96 0.06
CA THR A 49 -8.78 -6.79 0.94
C THR A 49 -7.37 -6.21 0.84
N ILE A 50 -7.26 -4.87 0.88
CA ILE A 50 -5.96 -4.19 1.00
C ILE A 50 -5.76 -3.86 2.48
N MET A 51 -4.82 -4.54 3.16
CA MET A 51 -4.56 -4.33 4.59
C MET A 51 -3.22 -3.62 4.86
N TYR A 52 -2.23 -3.80 3.98
CA TYR A 52 -0.93 -3.16 4.10
C TYR A 52 -0.87 -1.85 3.34
N HIS A 53 -0.53 -0.78 4.07
CA HIS A 53 -0.43 0.56 3.52
C HIS A 53 1.01 1.06 3.48
N ILE A 54 1.49 1.29 2.26
CA ILE A 54 2.76 1.97 2.02
C ILE A 54 2.44 3.32 1.40
N PHE A 55 2.67 4.38 2.17
CA PHE A 55 2.49 5.77 1.75
C PHE A 55 3.83 6.48 1.70
N SER A 56 4.01 7.42 0.76
CA SER A 56 5.16 8.32 0.76
C SER A 56 4.87 9.62 0.04
N ASN A 57 5.52 10.68 0.51
CA ASN A 57 5.59 11.98 -0.15
C ASN A 57 6.94 12.20 -0.87
N ASN A 58 7.77 11.16 -0.97
CA ASN A 58 9.09 11.26 -1.57
C ASN A 58 8.99 11.16 -3.09
N THR A 59 9.24 12.28 -3.75
CA THR A 59 9.27 12.42 -5.21
C THR A 59 10.69 12.44 -5.78
N LYS A 60 11.71 12.41 -4.92
CA LYS A 60 13.13 12.57 -5.31
C LYS A 60 13.82 11.24 -5.53
N ASP A 61 13.49 10.24 -4.71
CA ASP A 61 14.06 8.90 -4.83
C ASP A 61 13.25 8.06 -5.80
N GLN A 62 13.93 7.18 -6.56
CA GLN A 62 13.21 6.18 -7.33
C GLN A 62 12.70 5.11 -6.37
N ILE A 63 11.38 4.91 -6.38
CA ILE A 63 10.70 3.99 -5.49
C ILE A 63 10.04 2.91 -6.32
N GLN A 64 10.41 1.66 -6.06
CA GLN A 64 9.70 0.48 -6.56
C GLN A 64 9.01 -0.22 -5.40
N SER A 65 7.74 -0.58 -5.57
CA SER A 65 6.96 -1.28 -4.56
C SER A 65 6.13 -2.37 -5.18
N GLY A 66 5.82 -3.41 -4.41
CA GLY A 66 5.02 -4.51 -4.90
C GLY A 66 4.54 -5.43 -3.78
N ILE A 67 3.80 -6.45 -4.21
CA ILE A 67 3.22 -7.49 -3.38
C ILE A 67 3.93 -8.80 -3.74
N ILE A 68 4.37 -9.54 -2.73
CA ILE A 68 4.96 -10.86 -2.87
C ILE A 68 3.83 -11.88 -2.72
N ILE A 69 3.51 -12.55 -3.82
CA ILE A 69 2.50 -13.61 -3.85
C ILE A 69 3.18 -14.92 -3.45
N SER A 70 2.64 -15.60 -2.45
CA SER A 70 3.15 -16.89 -1.99
C SER A 70 2.02 -17.72 -1.41
N ASP A 71 2.04 -19.03 -1.59
CA ASP A 71 1.01 -19.96 -1.09
C ASP A 71 1.15 -20.28 0.41
N VAL A 72 2.07 -19.60 1.10
CA VAL A 72 2.38 -19.82 2.52
C VAL A 72 1.33 -19.17 3.44
N SER A 73 0.65 -18.13 2.96
CA SER A 73 -0.29 -17.32 3.75
C SER A 73 -1.27 -16.57 2.85
N ASP A 74 -2.52 -16.46 3.31
CA ASP A 74 -3.56 -15.63 2.69
C ASP A 74 -3.23 -14.13 2.79
N HIS A 75 -2.33 -13.76 3.71
CA HIS A 75 -1.71 -12.43 3.80
C HIS A 75 -0.42 -12.37 2.97
N PHE A 76 -0.46 -11.65 1.86
CA PHE A 76 0.69 -11.37 1.01
C PHE A 76 1.58 -10.29 1.60
N ALA A 77 2.89 -10.55 1.61
CA ALA A 77 3.88 -9.57 2.04
C ALA A 77 4.01 -8.42 1.04
N THR A 78 4.43 -7.25 1.50
CA THR A 78 4.69 -6.09 0.65
C THR A 78 6.15 -5.68 0.74
N TYR A 79 6.70 -5.17 -0.36
CA TYR A 79 8.06 -4.66 -0.39
C TYR A 79 8.13 -3.23 -0.94
N ARG A 80 9.18 -2.53 -0.54
CA ARG A 80 9.54 -1.21 -1.05
C ARG A 80 11.06 -1.12 -1.21
N LEU A 81 11.51 -0.94 -2.44
CA LEU A 81 12.89 -0.62 -2.79
C LEU A 81 12.99 0.88 -3.00
N VAL A 82 14.02 1.50 -2.41
CA VAL A 82 14.29 2.93 -2.52
C VAL A 82 15.70 3.10 -3.04
N GLU A 83 15.81 3.57 -4.28
CA GLU A 83 17.08 4.00 -4.84
C GLU A 83 17.26 5.49 -4.57
N ARG A 84 18.25 5.81 -3.74
CA ARG A 84 18.54 7.19 -3.36
C ARG A 84 19.31 7.89 -4.46
N ALA A 85 18.82 9.04 -4.90
CA ALA A 85 19.60 9.90 -5.77
C ALA A 85 20.84 10.41 -4.99
N THR A 86 22.04 10.00 -5.40
CA THR A 86 23.26 10.55 -4.82
C THR A 86 23.42 12.00 -5.26
N ASN A 87 23.43 12.94 -4.32
CA ASN A 87 23.89 14.30 -4.61
C ASN A 87 25.35 14.22 -5.06
N LYS A 88 25.60 14.39 -6.37
CA LYS A 88 26.94 14.76 -6.83
C LYS A 88 27.21 16.15 -6.27
N SER A 89 27.97 16.22 -5.18
CA SER A 89 28.57 17.46 -4.71
C SER A 89 29.34 18.06 -5.89
N ARG A 90 28.86 19.17 -6.44
CA ARG A 90 29.65 19.96 -7.41
C ARG A 90 30.83 20.53 -6.63
N CYS A 91 32.02 20.00 -6.85
CA CYS A 91 33.28 20.67 -6.53
C CYS A 91 33.42 21.94 -7.37
#